data_AF-A0A0A1WKG9-F1
#
_entry.id   AF-A0A0A1WKG9-F1
#
_cell.length_a   1.000
_cell.length_b   1.000
_cell.length_c   1.000
_cell.angle_alpha   90.00
_cell.angle_beta   90.00
_cell.angle_gamma   90.00
#
_symmetry.space_group_name_H-M   'P 1'
#
loop_
_entity.id
_entity.type
_entity.pdbx_description
1 polymer ?
#
loop_
_entity_poly.entity_id
_entity_poly.type
_entity_poly.pdbx_seq_one_letter_code
_entity_poly.pdbx_strand_id
1 'polypeptide(L)'
;EPQFFDEFQRGIFNMSNIANEPFMASGIINFVELLKKTPSLQSYLPYFEKLQPKLLESCRASYAEYREAPKEGACYVLCHGDFHGKNMMFKHHKETDDVEDVMLLDFQIGYVGPNVNDLIYSIYCLLDENMRLDFPALLYHYYTVFKSTLASIGFKGTSPSLMQIRQHYRRHKDLGKY
;
A
#
# COMPACT_ATOMS: atom_id res chain seq x y z
N GLU A 1 6.52 -14.09 20.02
CA GLU A 1 7.77 -14.78 19.63
C GLU A 1 8.29 -14.19 18.32
N PRO A 2 9.61 -14.04 18.13
CA PRO A 2 10.16 -13.41 16.91
C PRO A 2 9.83 -14.16 15.62
N GLN A 3 9.62 -15.49 15.71
CA GLN A 3 9.36 -16.38 14.56
C GLN A 3 7.95 -16.27 13.98
N PHE A 4 7.02 -15.59 14.67
CA PHE A 4 5.64 -15.42 14.18
C PHE A 4 5.57 -14.70 12.81
N PHE A 5 6.54 -13.81 12.53
CA PHE A 5 6.60 -13.10 11.25
C PHE A 5 7.27 -13.90 10.12
N ASP A 6 7.79 -15.09 10.42
CA ASP A 6 8.40 -15.98 9.42
C ASP A 6 7.38 -16.59 8.48
N GLU A 7 6.07 -16.46 8.75
CA GLU A 7 4.99 -16.85 7.83
C GLU A 7 4.56 -15.70 6.91
N PHE A 8 4.78 -14.44 7.32
CA PHE A 8 4.50 -13.23 6.52
C PHE A 8 5.65 -12.89 5.55
N GLN A 9 6.15 -13.99 4.98
CA GLN A 9 6.88 -14.20 3.75
C GLN A 9 6.74 -13.16 2.66
N ARG A 10 5.63 -13.32 1.97
CA ARG A 10 5.55 -13.00 0.55
C ARG A 10 4.20 -12.33 0.38
N GLY A 11 4.24 -11.05 0.06
CA GLY A 11 3.03 -10.35 -0.37
C GLY A 11 2.58 -10.88 -1.73
N ILE A 12 1.44 -10.37 -2.20
CA ILE A 12 0.84 -10.80 -3.46
C ILE A 12 1.84 -10.79 -4.64
N PHE A 13 2.64 -9.74 -4.77
CA PHE A 13 3.63 -9.61 -5.85
C PHE A 13 4.86 -10.53 -5.71
N ASN A 14 5.03 -11.22 -4.59
CA ASN A 14 6.16 -12.12 -4.33
C ASN A 14 5.74 -13.61 -4.37
N MET A 15 4.50 -13.90 -4.71
CA MET A 15 4.04 -15.27 -4.94
C MET A 15 4.57 -15.80 -6.28
N SER A 16 5.05 -17.05 -6.29
CA SER A 16 5.84 -17.66 -7.37
C SER A 16 5.20 -17.57 -8.77
N ASN A 17 3.86 -17.51 -8.86
CA ASN A 17 3.12 -17.55 -10.12
C ASN A 17 2.29 -16.28 -10.39
N ILE A 18 2.33 -15.27 -9.50
CA ILE A 18 1.46 -14.10 -9.63
C ILE A 18 1.67 -13.34 -10.95
N ALA A 19 2.90 -13.34 -11.46
CA ALA A 19 3.24 -12.71 -12.74
C ALA A 19 2.62 -13.41 -13.95
N ASN A 20 2.27 -14.69 -13.81
CA ASN A 20 1.64 -15.50 -14.85
C ASN A 20 0.11 -15.52 -14.75
N GLU A 21 -0.45 -15.03 -13.63
CA GLU A 21 -1.90 -14.95 -13.46
C GLU A 21 -2.49 -13.94 -14.46
N PRO A 22 -3.51 -14.33 -15.26
CA PRO A 22 -4.03 -13.49 -16.34
C PRO A 22 -4.43 -12.09 -15.88
N PHE A 23 -5.04 -11.96 -14.70
CA PHE A 23 -5.48 -10.66 -14.17
C PHE A 23 -4.32 -9.71 -13.89
N MET A 24 -3.14 -10.24 -13.53
CA MET A 24 -1.92 -9.45 -13.28
C MET A 24 -1.16 -9.18 -14.58
N ALA A 25 -1.01 -10.20 -15.42
CA ALA A 25 -0.27 -10.11 -16.67
C ALA A 25 -0.96 -9.20 -17.71
N SER A 26 -2.29 -9.26 -17.80
CA SER A 26 -3.04 -8.52 -18.82
C SER A 26 -3.68 -7.23 -18.34
N GLY A 27 -3.73 -6.96 -17.02
CA GLY A 27 -4.47 -5.84 -16.45
C GLY A 27 -4.07 -4.48 -17.05
N ILE A 28 -2.77 -4.17 -17.05
CA ILE A 28 -2.26 -2.92 -17.61
C ILE A 28 -2.33 -2.88 -19.14
N ILE A 29 -2.23 -4.03 -19.81
CA ILE A 29 -2.36 -4.13 -21.27
C ILE A 29 -3.78 -3.72 -21.67
N ASN A 30 -4.78 -4.35 -21.04
CA ASN A 30 -6.19 -4.08 -21.28
C ASN A 30 -6.54 -2.62 -20.94
N PHE A 31 -5.95 -2.06 -19.88
CA PHE A 31 -6.16 -0.66 -19.52
C PHE A 31 -5.57 0.30 -20.56
N VAL A 32 -4.36 0.05 -21.07
CA VAL A 32 -3.77 0.87 -22.14
C VAL A 32 -4.58 0.76 -23.43
N GLU A 33 -5.09 -0.42 -23.78
CA GLU A 33 -6.00 -0.58 -24.92
C GLU A 33 -7.32 0.20 -24.75
N LEU A 34 -7.88 0.22 -23.53
CA LEU A 34 -9.06 1.02 -23.20
C LEU A 34 -8.79 2.51 -23.41
N LEU A 35 -7.64 3.02 -22.94
CA LEU A 35 -7.23 4.41 -23.14
C LEU A 35 -7.11 4.76 -24.63
N LYS A 36 -6.54 3.87 -25.44
CA LYS A 36 -6.44 4.05 -26.90
C LYS A 36 -7.80 4.19 -27.57
N LYS A 37 -8.81 3.46 -27.08
CA LYS A 37 -10.17 3.45 -27.63
C LYS A 37 -11.07 4.56 -27.07
N THR A 38 -10.61 5.32 -26.08
CA THR A 38 -11.43 6.32 -25.37
C THR A 38 -10.89 7.73 -25.59
N PRO A 39 -11.44 8.51 -26.55
CA PRO A 39 -10.91 9.84 -26.91
C PRO A 39 -10.78 10.82 -25.74
N SER A 40 -11.71 10.80 -24.79
CA SER A 40 -11.70 11.68 -23.61
C SER A 40 -10.56 11.40 -22.63
N LEU A 41 -9.89 10.25 -22.73
CA LEU A 41 -8.80 9.83 -21.83
C LEU A 41 -7.43 9.79 -22.50
N GLN A 42 -7.32 10.23 -23.76
CA GLN A 42 -6.08 10.17 -24.53
C GLN A 42 -4.92 10.96 -23.91
N SER A 43 -5.21 12.01 -23.13
CA SER A 43 -4.19 12.77 -22.40
C SER A 43 -3.41 11.94 -21.38
N TYR A 44 -3.97 10.83 -20.89
CA TYR A 44 -3.32 9.93 -19.93
C TYR A 44 -2.50 8.82 -20.59
N LEU A 45 -2.73 8.54 -21.88
CA LEU A 45 -2.11 7.42 -22.59
C LEU A 45 -0.56 7.43 -22.52
N PRO A 46 0.14 8.56 -22.75
CA PRO A 46 1.61 8.58 -22.71
C PRO A 46 2.19 8.14 -21.36
N TYR A 47 1.50 8.47 -20.26
CA TYR A 47 1.93 8.08 -18.92
C TYR A 47 1.82 6.57 -18.73
N PHE A 48 0.70 5.96 -19.10
CA PHE A 48 0.46 4.54 -18.91
C PHE A 48 1.24 3.66 -19.88
N GLU A 49 1.49 4.10 -21.12
CA GLU A 49 2.38 3.38 -22.05
C GLU A 49 3.82 3.32 -21.53
N LYS A 50 4.31 4.42 -20.92
CA LYS A 50 5.64 4.44 -20.28
C LYS A 50 5.71 3.57 -19.03
N LEU A 51 4.60 3.45 -18.29
CA LEU A 51 4.52 2.67 -17.05
C LEU A 51 4.35 1.16 -17.32
N GLN A 52 3.60 0.80 -18.38
CA GLN A 52 3.22 -0.57 -18.72
C GLN A 52 4.37 -1.59 -18.66
N PRO A 53 5.53 -1.39 -19.31
CA PRO A 53 6.57 -2.43 -19.36
C PRO A 53 7.24 -2.70 -18.01
N LYS A 54 7.11 -1.79 -17.04
CA LYS A 54 7.79 -1.88 -15.74
C LYS A 54 6.87 -1.96 -14.53
N LEU A 55 5.56 -1.81 -14.72
CA LEU A 55 4.61 -1.75 -13.61
C LEU A 55 4.75 -2.93 -12.65
N LEU A 56 4.73 -4.16 -13.20
CA LEU A 56 4.78 -5.37 -12.39
C LEU A 56 6.09 -5.49 -11.62
N GLU A 57 7.22 -5.24 -12.27
CA GLU A 57 8.54 -5.32 -11.62
C GLU A 57 8.70 -4.21 -10.57
N SER A 58 8.21 -2.99 -10.84
CA SER A 58 8.20 -1.91 -9.85
C SER A 58 7.36 -2.26 -8.62
N CYS A 59 6.20 -2.90 -8.81
CA CYS A 59 5.39 -3.41 -7.70
C CYS A 59 6.12 -4.51 -6.93
N ARG A 60 6.70 -5.49 -7.63
CA ARG A 60 7.47 -6.58 -7.02
C ARG A 60 8.64 -6.04 -6.19
N ALA A 61 9.43 -5.15 -6.74
CA ALA A 61 10.56 -4.52 -6.06
C ALA A 61 10.12 -3.75 -4.81
N SER A 62 8.99 -3.04 -4.88
CA SER A 62 8.41 -2.33 -3.73
C SER A 62 8.00 -3.27 -2.59
N TYR A 63 7.35 -4.40 -2.91
CA TYR A 63 6.86 -5.36 -1.92
C TYR A 63 7.99 -6.26 -1.38
N ALA A 64 9.02 -6.52 -2.19
CA ALA A 64 10.20 -7.29 -1.81
C ALA A 64 11.25 -6.48 -1.04
N GLU A 65 11.13 -5.15 -0.98
CA GLU A 65 12.22 -4.25 -0.59
C GLU A 65 12.87 -4.64 0.74
N TYR A 66 12.06 -4.95 1.77
CA TYR A 66 12.56 -5.34 3.08
C TYR A 66 13.55 -6.53 3.03
N ARG A 67 13.34 -7.47 2.11
CA ARG A 67 14.08 -8.72 2.01
C ARG A 67 15.22 -8.66 1.01
N GLU A 68 14.96 -8.05 -0.14
CA GLU A 68 15.89 -8.08 -1.27
C GLU A 68 16.79 -6.85 -1.34
N ALA A 69 16.29 -5.69 -0.87
CA ALA A 69 17.00 -4.42 -1.00
C ALA A 69 16.64 -3.45 0.16
N PRO A 70 16.84 -3.84 1.43
CA PRO A 70 16.49 -2.99 2.56
C PRO A 70 17.28 -1.70 2.51
N LYS A 71 16.60 -0.58 2.77
CA LYS A 71 17.20 0.75 2.71
C LYS A 71 17.49 1.28 4.10
N GLU A 72 18.66 1.87 4.27
CA GLU A 72 19.02 2.54 5.51
C GLU A 72 18.02 3.66 5.83
N GLY A 73 17.56 3.70 7.08
CA GLY A 73 16.55 4.66 7.53
C GLY A 73 15.12 4.40 7.01
N ALA A 74 14.88 3.31 6.27
CA ALA A 74 13.53 2.90 5.90
C ALA A 74 12.76 2.32 7.09
N CYS A 75 11.43 2.45 7.05
CA CYS A 75 10.54 1.91 8.06
C CYS A 75 9.70 0.80 7.44
N TYR A 76 9.90 -0.42 7.94
CA TYR A 76 9.18 -1.61 7.50
C TYR A 76 8.22 -2.07 8.60
N VAL A 77 7.01 -2.44 8.21
CA VAL A 77 5.93 -2.88 9.10
C VAL A 77 5.27 -4.12 8.53
N LEU A 78 4.48 -4.82 9.34
CA LEU A 78 3.55 -5.80 8.80
C LEU A 78 2.46 -5.05 8.02
N CYS A 79 2.49 -5.15 6.71
CA CYS A 79 1.44 -4.71 5.81
C CYS A 79 0.38 -5.80 5.69
N HIS A 80 -0.89 -5.38 5.62
CA HIS A 80 -2.03 -6.25 5.40
C HIS A 80 -1.99 -6.89 4.00
N GLY A 81 -1.59 -6.12 2.98
CA GLY A 81 -1.53 -6.58 1.59
C GLY A 81 -2.88 -6.60 0.87
N ASP A 82 -3.99 -6.77 1.60
CA ASP A 82 -5.37 -6.62 1.09
C ASP A 82 -6.23 -5.64 1.89
N PHE A 83 -5.76 -4.40 2.03
CA PHE A 83 -6.34 -3.42 2.95
C PHE A 83 -7.62 -2.76 2.39
N HIS A 84 -8.77 -3.44 2.48
CA HIS A 84 -10.06 -2.94 2.01
C HIS A 84 -11.22 -3.15 2.99
N GLY A 85 -12.34 -2.43 2.81
CA GLY A 85 -13.44 -2.39 3.78
C GLY A 85 -14.12 -3.74 4.08
N LYS A 86 -14.09 -4.72 3.15
CA LYS A 86 -14.61 -6.07 3.42
C LYS A 86 -13.73 -6.92 4.35
N ASN A 87 -12.48 -6.50 4.55
CA ASN A 87 -11.52 -7.11 5.46
C ASN A 87 -11.43 -6.31 6.78
N MET A 88 -12.45 -5.49 7.06
CA MET A 88 -12.57 -4.70 8.28
C MET A 88 -13.89 -5.04 8.96
N MET A 89 -13.80 -5.38 10.25
CA MET A 89 -14.96 -5.58 11.10
C MET A 89 -15.07 -4.38 12.04
N PHE A 90 -16.19 -3.66 11.95
CA PHE A 90 -16.45 -2.48 12.76
C PHE A 90 -17.32 -2.85 13.96
N LYS A 91 -16.88 -2.45 15.14
CA LYS A 91 -17.70 -2.49 16.35
C LYS A 91 -18.41 -1.16 16.48
N HIS A 92 -19.73 -1.18 16.59
CA HIS A 92 -20.55 0.03 16.74
C HIS A 92 -21.05 0.18 18.17
N HIS A 93 -21.11 1.42 18.65
CA HIS A 93 -21.75 1.76 19.91
C HIS A 93 -23.26 1.49 19.80
N LYS A 94 -23.80 0.75 20.77
CA LYS A 94 -25.18 0.22 20.70
C LYS A 94 -26.27 1.28 20.59
N GLU A 95 -26.02 2.49 21.10
CA GLU A 95 -27.03 3.54 21.20
C GLU A 95 -26.86 4.65 20.16
N THR A 96 -25.63 4.93 19.72
CA THR A 96 -25.33 6.07 18.81
C THR A 96 -24.98 5.62 17.40
N ASP A 97 -24.76 4.33 17.18
CA ASP A 97 -24.27 3.74 15.92
C ASP A 97 -22.86 4.21 15.49
N ASP A 98 -22.17 4.97 16.35
CA ASP A 98 -20.80 5.41 16.11
C ASP A 98 -19.82 4.23 16.11
N VAL A 99 -18.79 4.29 15.27
CA VAL A 99 -17.72 3.28 15.26
C VAL A 99 -16.89 3.41 16.53
N GLU A 100 -16.91 2.37 17.36
CA GLU A 100 -16.16 2.25 18.62
C GLU A 100 -14.77 1.64 18.39
N ASP A 101 -14.68 0.63 17.53
CA ASP A 101 -13.44 -0.11 17.28
C ASP A 101 -13.43 -0.73 15.88
N VAL A 102 -12.24 -1.08 15.38
CA VAL A 102 -12.05 -1.77 14.10
C VAL A 102 -11.04 -2.90 14.23
N MET A 103 -11.42 -4.07 13.72
CA MET A 103 -10.53 -5.23 13.61
C MET A 103 -10.26 -5.53 12.14
N LEU A 104 -8.98 -5.64 11.77
CA LEU A 104 -8.58 -6.11 10.46
C LEU A 104 -8.61 -7.65 10.42
N LEU A 105 -9.06 -8.19 9.29
CA LEU A 105 -9.23 -9.63 9.06
C LEU A 105 -8.51 -10.05 7.79
N ASP A 106 -8.20 -11.34 7.66
CA ASP A 106 -7.66 -11.93 6.43
C ASP A 106 -6.28 -11.41 6.00
N PHE A 107 -5.27 -11.82 6.76
CA PHE A 107 -3.86 -11.52 6.49
C PHE A 107 -3.20 -12.54 5.53
N GLN A 108 -3.97 -13.24 4.69
CA GLN A 108 -3.44 -14.32 3.82
C GLN A 108 -2.32 -13.87 2.86
N ILE A 109 -2.32 -12.59 2.47
CA ILE A 109 -1.27 -11.96 1.66
C ILE A 109 -0.49 -10.89 2.44
N GLY A 110 -0.53 -10.95 3.78
CA GLY A 110 0.22 -10.08 4.65
C GLY A 110 1.73 -10.28 4.50
N TYR A 111 2.49 -9.20 4.62
CA TYR A 111 3.94 -9.24 4.42
C TYR A 111 4.63 -8.11 5.16
N VAL A 112 5.91 -8.29 5.49
CA VAL A 112 6.73 -7.20 6.01
C VAL A 112 7.23 -6.34 4.85
N GLY A 113 6.85 -5.08 4.82
CA GLY A 113 7.12 -4.17 3.72
C GLY A 113 7.12 -2.70 4.12
N PRO A 114 7.38 -1.78 3.17
CA PRO A 114 7.38 -0.34 3.42
C PRO A 114 6.09 0.13 4.09
N ASN A 115 6.21 0.95 5.14
CA ASN A 115 5.09 1.45 5.94
C ASN A 115 4.04 2.30 5.19
N VAL A 116 4.25 2.54 3.91
CA VAL A 116 3.37 3.33 3.05
C VAL A 116 2.57 2.48 2.06
N ASN A 117 2.81 1.16 1.96
CA ASN A 117 2.20 0.35 0.91
C ASN A 117 0.67 0.22 1.07
N ASP A 118 0.17 -0.14 2.25
CA ASP A 118 -1.29 -0.18 2.50
C ASP A 118 -1.92 1.22 2.41
N LEU A 119 -1.16 2.27 2.73
CA LEU A 119 -1.62 3.65 2.59
C LEU A 119 -1.73 4.08 1.11
N ILE A 120 -0.82 3.62 0.25
CA ILE A 120 -0.93 3.84 -1.19
C ILE A 120 -2.13 3.07 -1.74
N TYR A 121 -2.33 1.82 -1.30
CA TYR A 121 -3.47 1.02 -1.70
C TYR A 121 -4.80 1.69 -1.31
N SER A 122 -4.92 2.21 -0.09
CA SER A 122 -6.14 2.86 0.39
C SER A 122 -6.55 4.08 -0.44
N ILE A 123 -5.60 4.86 -0.97
CA ILE A 123 -5.89 6.00 -1.85
C ILE A 123 -6.75 5.59 -3.04
N TYR A 124 -6.45 4.42 -3.62
CA TYR A 124 -7.12 3.96 -4.83
C TYR A 124 -8.36 3.13 -4.52
N CYS A 125 -8.35 2.35 -3.44
CA CYS A 125 -9.41 1.38 -3.13
C CYS A 125 -10.44 1.85 -2.08
N LEU A 126 -10.12 2.86 -1.25
CA LEU A 126 -10.94 3.28 -0.11
C LEU A 126 -11.35 4.75 -0.16
N LEU A 127 -10.44 5.64 -0.56
CA LEU A 127 -10.67 7.08 -0.48
C LEU A 127 -11.54 7.58 -1.64
N ASP A 128 -12.50 8.45 -1.35
CA ASP A 128 -13.23 9.22 -2.35
C ASP A 128 -12.41 10.41 -2.89
N GLU A 129 -12.96 11.17 -3.83
CA GLU A 129 -12.30 12.34 -4.42
C GLU A 129 -11.86 13.39 -3.39
N ASN A 130 -12.74 13.74 -2.46
CA ASN A 130 -12.46 14.76 -1.45
C ASN A 130 -11.36 14.30 -0.49
N MET A 131 -11.42 13.04 -0.06
CA MET A 131 -10.40 12.44 0.79
C MET A 131 -9.04 12.34 0.09
N ARG A 132 -9.01 12.10 -1.23
CA ARG A 132 -7.75 12.12 -2.00
C ARG A 132 -7.15 13.52 -2.08
N LEU A 133 -7.97 14.56 -2.20
CA LEU A 133 -7.51 15.95 -2.16
C LEU A 133 -6.93 16.31 -0.78
N ASP A 134 -7.54 15.78 0.29
CA ASP A 134 -7.09 15.96 1.68
C ASP A 134 -6.07 14.90 2.15
N PHE A 135 -5.51 14.12 1.23
CA PHE A 135 -4.54 13.08 1.56
C PHE A 135 -3.33 13.57 2.39
N PRO A 136 -2.79 14.80 2.20
CA PRO A 136 -1.73 15.32 3.08
C PRO A 136 -2.13 15.39 4.56
N ALA A 137 -3.39 15.69 4.88
CA ALA A 137 -3.91 15.70 6.24
C ALA A 137 -4.11 14.27 6.75
N LEU A 138 -4.65 13.37 5.93
CA LEU A 138 -4.76 11.94 6.27
C LEU A 138 -3.39 11.30 6.55
N LEU A 139 -2.38 11.61 5.73
CA LEU A 139 -1.00 11.15 5.93
C LEU A 139 -0.41 11.69 7.24
N TYR A 140 -0.71 12.95 7.58
CA TYR A 140 -0.30 13.52 8.85
C TYR A 140 -0.99 12.83 10.03
N HIS A 141 -2.30 12.58 9.93
CA HIS A 141 -3.05 11.84 10.93
C HIS A 141 -2.48 10.43 11.12
N TYR A 142 -2.28 9.68 10.02
CA TYR A 142 -1.61 8.38 10.02
C TYR A 142 -0.26 8.44 10.75
N TYR A 143 0.60 9.42 10.43
CA TYR A 143 1.88 9.60 11.10
C TYR A 143 1.74 9.84 12.62
N THR A 144 0.79 10.67 13.05
CA THR A 144 0.57 10.93 14.48
C THR A 144 0.14 9.68 15.25
N VAL A 145 -0.81 8.92 14.70
CA VAL A 145 -1.25 7.65 15.26
C VAL A 145 -0.11 6.64 15.25
N PHE A 146 0.57 6.47 14.13
CA PHE A 146 1.70 5.55 13.98
C PHE A 146 2.79 5.79 15.03
N LYS A 147 3.19 7.05 15.23
CA LYS A 147 4.19 7.41 16.25
C LYS A 147 3.71 7.10 17.67
N SER A 148 2.44 7.39 17.96
CA SER A 148 1.82 7.08 19.25
C SER A 148 1.80 5.56 19.51
N THR A 149 1.41 4.78 18.50
CA THR A 149 1.40 3.31 18.54
C THR A 149 2.79 2.74 18.77
N LEU A 150 3.82 3.23 18.07
CA LEU A 150 5.20 2.78 18.31
C LEU A 150 5.64 3.02 19.77
N ALA A 151 5.26 4.17 20.34
CA ALA A 151 5.56 4.48 21.74
C ALA A 151 4.80 3.55 22.71
N SER A 152 3.50 3.30 22.46
CA SER A 152 2.66 2.48 23.35
C SER A 152 3.08 1.01 23.38
N ILE A 153 3.56 0.46 22.26
CA ILE A 153 4.09 -0.92 22.19
C ILE A 153 5.54 -1.04 22.67
N GLY A 154 6.16 0.07 23.12
CA GLY A 154 7.52 0.06 23.65
C GLY A 154 8.61 -0.15 22.59
N PHE A 155 8.36 0.24 21.33
CA PHE A 155 9.33 0.13 20.24
C PHE A 155 10.65 0.81 20.61
N LYS A 156 11.77 0.08 20.47
CA LYS A 156 13.12 0.54 20.84
C LYS A 156 13.92 1.13 19.69
N GLY A 157 13.41 1.05 18.46
CA GLY A 157 14.05 1.64 17.29
C GLY A 157 13.76 3.13 17.14
N THR A 158 14.36 3.75 16.13
CA THR A 158 14.12 5.15 15.80
C THR A 158 12.77 5.30 15.08
N SER A 159 11.85 6.06 15.67
CA SER A 159 10.60 6.44 14.99
C SER A 159 10.93 7.28 13.74
N PRO A 160 10.32 6.98 12.57
CA PRO A 160 10.51 7.81 11.39
C PRO A 160 9.93 9.21 11.62
N SER A 161 10.50 10.21 10.98
CA SER A 161 9.93 11.55 10.86
C SER A 161 8.82 11.61 9.81
N LEU A 162 7.93 12.61 9.90
CA LEU A 162 6.93 12.87 8.87
C LEU A 162 7.56 13.08 7.48
N MET A 163 8.75 13.70 7.42
CA MET A 163 9.47 13.91 6.17
C MET A 163 9.91 12.58 5.55
N GLN A 164 10.44 11.65 6.35
CA GLN A 164 10.81 10.32 5.87
C GLN A 164 9.60 9.54 5.34
N ILE A 165 8.47 9.56 6.05
CA ILE A 165 7.23 8.91 5.56
C ILE A 165 6.77 9.54 4.24
N ARG A 166 6.80 10.87 4.11
CA ARG A 166 6.47 11.57 2.85
C ARG A 166 7.41 11.19 1.70
N GLN A 167 8.70 11.05 1.98
CA GLN A 167 9.68 10.64 0.98
C GLN A 167 9.45 9.18 0.55
N HIS A 168 9.19 8.28 1.50
CA HIS A 168 8.84 6.89 1.20
C HIS A 168 7.58 6.82 0.35
N TYR A 169 6.53 7.53 0.75
CA TYR A 169 5.27 7.60 0.01
C TYR A 169 5.49 8.00 -1.45
N ARG A 170 6.23 9.08 -1.70
CA ARG A 170 6.55 9.53 -3.08
C ARG A 170 7.30 8.46 -3.87
N ARG A 171 8.29 7.82 -3.25
CA ARG A 171 9.13 6.80 -3.88
C ARG A 171 8.34 5.54 -4.28
N HIS A 172 7.42 5.09 -3.43
CA HIS A 172 6.61 3.90 -3.68
C HIS A 172 5.38 4.18 -4.54
N LYS A 173 4.85 5.41 -4.52
CA LYS A 173 3.75 5.83 -5.41
C LYS A 173 4.21 6.05 -6.84
N ASP A 174 5.37 6.68 -7.04
CA ASP A 174 5.88 7.03 -8.37
C ASP A 174 6.61 5.83 -9.02
N LEU A 175 5.87 4.75 -9.31
CA LEU A 175 6.39 3.54 -9.99
C LEU A 175 6.98 3.81 -11.39
N GLY A 176 6.76 5.03 -11.92
CA GLY A 176 7.21 5.51 -13.22
C GLY A 176 8.57 6.23 -13.24
N LYS A 177 9.18 6.58 -12.09
CA LYS A 177 10.34 7.50 -12.03
C LYS A 177 11.74 6.88 -12.01
N TYR A 178 11.85 5.56 -12.08
CA TYR A 178 13.12 4.85 -12.28
C TYR A 178 12.91 3.76 -13.32
#